data_AF-K2E226-F1
#
_entry.id   AF-K2E226-F1
#
_cell.length_a   1.000
_cell.length_b   1.000
_cell.length_c   1.000
_cell.angle_alpha   90.00
_cell.angle_beta   90.00
_cell.angle_gamma   90.00
#
_symmetry.space_group_name_H-M   'P 1'
#
loop_
_entity.id
_entity.type
_entity.pdbx_description
1 polymer ?
#
loop_
_entity_poly.entity_id
_entity_poly.type
_entity_poly.pdbx_seq_one_letter_code
_entity_poly.pdbx_strand_id
1 'polypeptide(L)'
;MDDFEDLNKSQTAKEVVKELIPNVKTDPKLKPSKFIKKYWAKYQDNFPSNQNINGKVFEELIAIALIRAGIMPFYMQAKVAFIPYVSYDLIINSNDIGPISLSVKTSLRERWKQADLEAVALKYIHRKSKSFVITLDTDSVRRRRVDPSEAMGINGFILADTDELDKVLDEIRGYQIELSPTVEVVSSSVVITSENYSQRYS
;
A
#
# COMPACT_ATOMS: atom_id res chain seq x y z
N MET A 1 -17.97 35.25 28.74
CA MET A 1 -16.66 34.64 29.03
C MET A 1 -16.87 33.16 28.81
N ASP A 2 -16.91 32.76 27.54
CA ASP A 2 -17.09 31.36 27.08
C ASP A 2 -16.64 31.29 25.61
N ASP A 3 -15.42 31.78 25.32
CA ASP A 3 -14.81 31.77 23.99
C ASP A 3 -13.46 31.04 23.99
N PHE A 4 -13.35 29.90 24.68
CA PHE A 4 -12.10 29.11 24.70
C PHE A 4 -12.31 27.59 24.76
N GLU A 5 -13.35 27.06 24.12
CA GLU A 5 -13.60 25.61 24.14
C GLU A 5 -13.93 24.98 22.76
N ASP A 6 -13.27 25.42 21.69
CA ASP A 6 -13.40 24.76 20.37
C ASP A 6 -12.07 24.49 19.63
N LEU A 7 -10.94 24.56 20.34
CA LEU A 7 -9.60 24.30 19.78
C LEU A 7 -9.04 22.97 20.29
N ASN A 8 -9.62 21.82 19.89
CA ASN A 8 -8.92 20.52 19.84
C ASN A 8 -9.75 19.35 19.28
N LYS A 9 -10.41 19.50 18.13
CA LYS A 9 -10.71 18.31 17.31
C LYS A 9 -9.50 17.97 16.47
N SER A 10 -8.79 16.90 16.84
CA SER A 10 -7.76 16.29 15.99
C SER A 10 -8.42 15.85 14.69
N GLN A 11 -8.19 16.60 13.61
CA GLN A 11 -8.76 16.30 12.29
C GLN A 11 -8.15 14.99 11.76
N THR A 12 -8.99 14.06 11.31
CA THR A 12 -8.54 12.79 10.76
C THR A 12 -8.00 12.98 9.34
N ALA A 13 -7.08 12.12 8.91
CA ALA A 13 -6.53 12.18 7.55
C ALA A 13 -7.62 12.09 6.46
N LYS A 14 -8.71 11.36 6.70
CA LYS A 14 -9.85 11.26 5.78
C LYS A 14 -10.61 12.58 5.64
N GLU A 15 -10.79 13.31 6.74
CA GLU A 15 -11.43 14.63 6.72
C GLU A 15 -10.55 15.63 5.96
N VAL A 16 -9.24 15.64 6.24
CA VAL A 16 -8.26 16.46 5.51
C VAL A 16 -8.30 16.16 4.01
N VAL A 17 -8.25 14.89 3.61
CA VAL A 17 -8.26 14.50 2.20
C VAL A 17 -9.60 14.86 1.54
N LYS A 18 -10.73 14.70 2.23
CA LYS A 18 -12.06 15.10 1.72
C LYS A 18 -12.17 16.61 1.50
N GLU A 19 -11.55 17.41 2.37
CA GLU A 19 -11.47 18.87 2.23
C GLU A 19 -10.58 19.27 1.04
N LEU A 20 -9.45 18.59 0.87
CA LEU A 20 -8.54 18.83 -0.24
C LEU A 20 -9.11 18.40 -1.60
N ILE A 21 -9.80 17.26 -1.61
CA ILE A 21 -10.25 16.49 -2.77
C ILE A 21 -11.71 16.07 -2.54
N PRO A 22 -12.68 16.94 -2.88
CA PRO A 22 -14.09 16.64 -2.64
C PRO A 22 -14.60 15.46 -3.49
N ASN A 23 -13.92 15.15 -4.60
CA ASN A 23 -14.28 14.03 -5.47
C ASN A 23 -13.01 13.38 -6.07
N VAL A 24 -12.93 12.04 -6.08
CA VAL A 24 -11.81 11.30 -6.69
C VAL A 24 -11.60 11.59 -8.18
N LYS A 25 -12.66 12.05 -8.87
CA LYS A 25 -12.65 12.48 -10.28
C LYS A 25 -12.19 13.92 -10.48
N THR A 26 -11.85 14.67 -9.43
CA THR A 26 -11.33 16.04 -9.55
C THR A 26 -10.08 16.04 -10.44
N ASP A 27 -9.95 17.02 -11.33
CA ASP A 27 -8.86 17.10 -12.31
C ASP A 27 -8.64 15.80 -13.13
N PRO A 28 -9.64 15.33 -13.90
CA PRO A 28 -9.64 13.99 -14.49
C PRO A 28 -8.50 13.75 -15.50
N LYS A 29 -7.86 14.81 -16.01
CA LYS A 29 -6.74 14.72 -16.96
C LYS A 29 -5.36 14.62 -16.30
N LEU A 30 -5.26 14.76 -14.98
CA LEU A 30 -3.98 14.66 -14.29
C LEU A 30 -3.54 13.19 -14.21
N LYS A 31 -2.33 12.94 -14.72
CA LYS A 31 -1.58 11.71 -14.46
C LYS A 31 -1.37 11.52 -12.94
N PRO A 32 -1.27 10.28 -12.44
CA PRO A 32 -1.03 9.98 -11.04
C PRO A 32 0.09 10.80 -10.40
N SER A 33 1.25 10.90 -11.03
CA SER A 33 2.39 11.68 -10.53
C SER A 33 2.09 13.16 -10.32
N LYS A 34 1.40 13.77 -11.29
CA LYS A 34 1.01 15.19 -11.26
C LYS A 34 -0.10 15.44 -10.25
N PHE A 35 -1.00 14.47 -10.08
CA PHE A 35 -2.01 14.48 -9.03
C PHE A 35 -1.35 14.49 -7.65
N ILE A 36 -0.44 13.55 -7.36
CA ILE A 36 0.29 13.51 -6.09
C ILE A 36 1.04 14.82 -5.85
N LYS A 37 1.81 15.29 -6.84
CA LYS A 37 2.55 16.55 -6.72
C LYS A 37 1.65 17.73 -6.35
N LYS A 38 0.51 17.88 -7.04
CA LYS A 38 -0.43 18.99 -6.82
C LYS A 38 -1.06 18.93 -5.43
N TYR A 39 -1.62 17.77 -5.06
CA TYR A 39 -2.41 17.66 -3.84
C TYR A 39 -1.56 17.50 -2.58
N TRP A 40 -0.35 16.95 -2.71
CA TRP A 40 0.62 16.98 -1.63
C TRP A 40 1.08 18.40 -1.32
N ALA A 41 1.43 19.20 -2.35
CA ALA A 41 1.77 20.61 -2.14
C ALA A 41 0.61 21.38 -1.50
N LYS A 42 -0.61 21.22 -2.03
CA LYS A 42 -1.82 21.83 -1.46
C LYS A 42 -2.04 21.41 0.00
N TYR A 43 -1.78 20.15 0.36
CA TYR A 43 -1.85 19.70 1.75
C TYR A 43 -0.83 20.44 2.63
N GLN A 44 0.43 20.49 2.21
CA GLN A 44 1.50 21.14 2.97
C GLN A 44 1.26 22.64 3.18
N ASP A 45 0.64 23.30 2.21
CA ASP A 45 0.35 24.74 2.28
C ASP A 45 -0.83 25.07 3.22
N ASN A 46 -1.80 24.16 3.35
CA ASN A 46 -3.06 24.43 4.07
C ASN A 46 -3.14 23.80 5.47
N PHE A 47 -2.25 22.84 5.79
CA PHE A 47 -2.32 22.09 7.04
C PHE A 47 -0.97 22.11 7.77
N PRO A 48 -0.99 22.22 9.11
CA PRO A 48 0.24 22.13 9.90
C PRO A 48 0.87 20.74 9.77
N SER A 49 2.20 20.70 9.67
CA SER A 49 2.93 19.43 9.54
C SER A 49 2.77 18.59 10.80
N ASN A 50 2.24 17.38 10.63
CA ASN A 50 2.13 16.38 11.70
C ASN A 50 2.52 15.02 11.14
N GLN A 51 3.63 14.44 11.61
CA GLN A 51 4.20 13.23 11.01
C GLN A 51 3.21 12.05 10.91
N ASN A 52 2.32 11.89 11.89
CA ASN A 52 1.33 10.82 11.90
C ASN A 52 0.21 11.07 10.89
N ILE A 53 -0.25 12.33 10.76
CA ILE A 53 -1.27 12.71 9.78
C ILE A 53 -0.68 12.71 8.38
N ASN A 54 0.53 13.23 8.20
CA ASN A 54 1.28 13.28 6.94
C ASN A 54 1.34 11.89 6.28
N GLY A 55 1.70 10.86 7.05
CA GLY A 55 1.75 9.48 6.55
C GLY A 55 0.40 8.99 6.04
N LYS A 56 -0.65 9.16 6.85
CA LYS A 56 -2.02 8.73 6.51
C LYS A 56 -2.61 9.50 5.34
N VAL A 57 -2.39 10.81 5.26
CA VAL A 57 -2.81 11.62 4.11
C VAL A 57 -2.10 11.15 2.85
N PHE A 58 -0.81 10.84 2.94
CA PHE A 58 -0.07 10.32 1.80
C PHE A 58 -0.57 8.95 1.33
N GLU A 59 -0.86 8.02 2.25
CA GLU A 59 -1.50 6.73 1.93
C GLU A 59 -2.84 6.90 1.20
N GLU A 60 -3.71 7.79 1.68
CA GLU A 60 -5.00 8.09 1.04
C GLU A 60 -4.82 8.73 -0.34
N LEU A 61 -3.84 9.61 -0.53
CA LEU A 61 -3.52 10.18 -1.85
C LEU A 61 -3.06 9.09 -2.84
N ILE A 62 -2.25 8.12 -2.39
CA ILE A 62 -1.86 6.96 -3.21
C ILE A 62 -3.09 6.10 -3.53
N ALA A 63 -3.96 5.82 -2.55
CA ALA A 63 -5.20 5.08 -2.79
C ALA A 63 -6.08 5.76 -3.85
N ILE A 64 -6.24 7.08 -3.79
CA ILE A 64 -6.97 7.84 -4.82
C ILE A 64 -6.26 7.75 -6.17
N ALA A 65 -4.91 7.80 -6.20
CA ALA A 65 -4.16 7.63 -7.44
C ALA A 65 -4.39 6.25 -8.08
N LEU A 66 -4.47 5.16 -7.30
CA LEU A 66 -4.82 3.82 -7.77
C LEU A 66 -6.22 3.78 -8.40
N ILE A 67 -7.22 4.34 -7.70
CA ILE A 67 -8.61 4.44 -8.18
C ILE A 67 -8.65 5.17 -9.52
N ARG A 68 -7.95 6.31 -9.61
CA ARG A 68 -7.88 7.13 -10.83
C ARG A 68 -7.16 6.42 -11.98
N ALA A 69 -6.20 5.56 -11.66
CA ALA A 69 -5.49 4.73 -12.63
C ALA A 69 -6.25 3.46 -13.04
N GLY A 70 -7.47 3.24 -12.50
CA GLY A 70 -8.28 2.06 -12.78
C GLY A 70 -7.78 0.78 -12.10
N ILE A 71 -6.95 0.90 -11.06
CA ILE A 71 -6.34 -0.23 -10.34
C ILE A 71 -7.22 -0.54 -9.13
N MET A 72 -8.14 -1.48 -9.30
CA MET A 72 -9.07 -1.96 -8.27
C MET A 72 -9.44 -3.42 -8.56
N PRO A 73 -9.78 -4.22 -7.53
CA PRO A 73 -9.76 -3.89 -6.10
C PRO A 73 -8.35 -3.85 -5.51
N PHE A 74 -8.21 -3.19 -4.36
CA PHE A 74 -7.02 -3.23 -3.51
C PHE A 74 -7.42 -3.16 -2.03
N TYR A 75 -6.52 -3.59 -1.17
CA TYR A 75 -6.72 -3.66 0.28
C TYR A 75 -5.79 -2.66 0.96
N MET A 76 -6.32 -1.85 1.88
CA MET A 76 -5.52 -0.95 2.71
C MET A 76 -5.30 -1.56 4.09
N GLN A 77 -4.13 -1.32 4.69
CA GLN A 77 -3.78 -1.82 6.03
C GLN A 77 -4.05 -3.32 6.17
N ALA A 78 -3.58 -4.07 5.16
CA ALA A 78 -3.97 -5.44 4.90
C ALA A 78 -3.06 -6.44 5.62
N LYS A 79 -3.66 -7.53 6.08
CA LYS A 79 -2.94 -8.73 6.53
C LYS A 79 -3.06 -9.79 5.45
N VAL A 80 -1.93 -10.36 5.04
CA VAL A 80 -1.89 -11.45 4.07
C VAL A 80 -1.87 -12.78 4.82
N ALA A 81 -2.63 -13.76 4.32
CA ALA A 81 -2.72 -15.08 4.94
C ALA A 81 -1.33 -15.73 5.07
N PHE A 82 -1.11 -16.44 6.18
CA PHE A 82 0.15 -17.12 6.52
C PHE A 82 1.39 -16.23 6.73
N ILE A 83 1.23 -14.90 6.72
CA ILE A 83 2.30 -13.96 7.06
C ILE A 83 1.99 -13.34 8.41
N PRO A 84 2.53 -13.89 9.51
CA PRO A 84 2.22 -13.41 10.85
C PRO A 84 2.88 -12.06 11.11
N TYR A 85 2.21 -11.21 11.89
CA TYR A 85 2.73 -9.94 12.42
C TYR A 85 3.12 -8.88 11.39
N VAL A 86 2.76 -9.06 10.12
CA VAL A 86 2.96 -8.05 9.07
C VAL A 86 1.62 -7.38 8.72
N SER A 87 1.65 -6.06 8.63
CA SER A 87 0.55 -5.23 8.13
C SER A 87 1.07 -4.41 6.96
N TYR A 88 0.51 -4.64 5.78
CA TYR A 88 0.90 -3.94 4.56
C TYR A 88 0.06 -2.69 4.37
N ASP A 89 0.68 -1.57 3.97
CA ASP A 89 -0.06 -0.32 3.72
C ASP A 89 -1.11 -0.53 2.63
N LEU A 90 -0.71 -1.14 1.50
CA LEU A 90 -1.57 -1.49 0.37
C LEU A 90 -1.20 -2.86 -0.22
N ILE A 91 -2.21 -3.68 -0.53
CA ILE A 91 -2.08 -4.94 -1.28
C ILE A 91 -3.01 -4.93 -2.48
N ILE A 92 -2.48 -5.28 -3.65
CA ILE A 92 -3.24 -5.51 -4.89
C ILE A 92 -3.07 -6.98 -5.24
N ASN A 93 -4.15 -7.74 -5.37
CA ASN A 93 -4.05 -9.14 -5.76
C ASN A 93 -4.02 -9.27 -7.29
N SER A 94 -3.04 -10.00 -7.81
CA SER A 94 -2.91 -10.35 -9.24
C SER A 94 -2.84 -11.85 -9.41
N ASN A 95 -3.56 -12.38 -10.41
CA ASN A 95 -3.50 -13.80 -10.77
C ASN A 95 -2.22 -14.21 -11.51
N ASP A 96 -1.52 -13.24 -12.11
CA ASP A 96 -0.33 -13.53 -12.91
C ASP A 96 0.90 -13.78 -12.03
N ILE A 97 1.05 -12.94 -11.00
CA ILE A 97 2.26 -12.86 -10.17
C ILE A 97 1.99 -12.95 -8.67
N GLY A 98 0.73 -13.08 -8.26
CA GLY A 98 0.34 -13.02 -6.85
C GLY A 98 0.21 -11.58 -6.35
N PRO A 99 0.19 -11.37 -5.02
CA PRO A 99 -0.01 -10.06 -4.44
C PRO A 99 1.13 -9.09 -4.79
N ILE A 100 0.77 -7.84 -4.99
CA ILE A 100 1.67 -6.70 -5.16
C ILE A 100 1.51 -5.82 -3.93
N SER A 101 2.58 -5.61 -3.15
CA SER A 101 2.57 -4.72 -1.99
C SER A 101 3.12 -3.34 -2.34
N LEU A 102 2.44 -2.30 -1.87
CA LEU A 102 2.94 -0.93 -1.94
C LEU A 102 3.14 -0.41 -0.52
N SER A 103 4.40 -0.26 -0.10
CA SER A 103 4.75 0.40 1.17
C SER A 103 4.87 1.90 0.91
N VAL A 104 4.03 2.70 1.57
CA VAL A 104 3.90 4.15 1.33
C VAL A 104 4.55 4.91 2.47
N LYS A 105 5.53 5.76 2.16
CA LYS A 105 6.31 6.49 3.18
C LYS A 105 6.64 7.89 2.70
N THR A 106 6.31 8.91 3.48
CA THR A 106 6.71 10.30 3.19
C THR A 106 8.24 10.49 3.28
N SER A 107 8.90 9.76 4.19
CA SER A 107 10.36 9.69 4.33
C SER A 107 10.82 8.26 4.60
N LEU A 108 11.94 7.84 3.98
CA LEU A 108 12.41 6.46 4.09
C LEU A 108 13.28 6.23 5.32
N ARG A 109 14.25 7.11 5.62
CA ARG A 109 15.25 6.93 6.69
C ARG A 109 15.78 5.48 6.73
N GLU A 110 15.68 4.77 7.85
CA GLU A 110 15.94 3.32 8.00
C GLU A 110 14.71 2.45 7.76
N ARG A 111 13.51 3.04 7.70
CA ARG A 111 12.21 2.34 7.61
C ARG A 111 12.02 1.54 6.32
N TRP A 112 12.80 1.83 5.28
CA TRP A 112 12.83 0.99 4.08
C TRP A 112 13.29 -0.44 4.39
N LYS A 113 14.10 -0.65 5.44
CA LYS A 113 14.50 -2.01 5.88
C LYS A 113 13.30 -2.81 6.39
N GLN A 114 12.35 -2.15 7.05
CA GLN A 114 11.10 -2.80 7.44
C GLN A 114 10.29 -3.18 6.21
N ALA A 115 10.13 -2.26 5.25
CA ALA A 115 9.45 -2.57 3.99
C ALA A 115 10.13 -3.72 3.22
N ASP A 116 11.46 -3.84 3.33
CA ASP A 116 12.20 -4.95 2.72
C ASP A 116 11.93 -6.28 3.42
N LEU A 117 11.89 -6.31 4.75
CA LEU A 117 11.50 -7.50 5.51
C LEU A 117 10.06 -7.93 5.19
N GLU A 118 9.13 -6.98 5.07
CA GLU A 118 7.74 -7.23 4.67
C GLU A 118 7.66 -7.81 3.26
N ALA A 119 8.48 -7.30 2.34
CA ALA A 119 8.59 -7.79 0.97
C ALA A 119 9.21 -9.20 0.88
N VAL A 120 10.24 -9.48 1.67
CA VAL A 120 10.83 -10.83 1.78
C VAL A 120 9.79 -11.82 2.31
N ALA A 121 9.05 -11.44 3.36
CA ALA A 121 7.99 -12.27 3.92
C ALA A 121 6.87 -12.55 2.89
N LEU A 122 6.48 -11.54 2.12
CA LEU A 122 5.50 -11.71 1.04
C LEU A 122 6.01 -12.68 -0.02
N LYS A 123 7.27 -12.53 -0.43
CA LYS A 123 7.91 -13.37 -1.45
C LYS A 123 8.14 -14.80 -0.98
N TYR A 124 8.27 -15.01 0.33
CA TYR A 124 8.37 -16.36 0.91
C TYR A 124 7.09 -17.18 0.69
N ILE A 125 5.91 -16.56 0.86
CA ILE A 125 4.61 -17.21 0.60
C ILE A 125 4.22 -17.14 -0.87
N HIS A 126 4.42 -15.98 -1.50
CA HIS A 126 4.05 -15.71 -2.87
C HIS A 126 5.30 -15.41 -3.69
N ARG A 127 5.98 -16.46 -4.18
CA ARG A 127 7.32 -16.37 -4.82
C ARG A 127 7.43 -15.35 -5.97
N LYS A 128 6.34 -15.11 -6.70
CA LYS A 128 6.29 -14.18 -7.84
C LYS A 128 5.85 -12.76 -7.45
N SER A 129 5.47 -12.53 -6.20
CA SER A 129 4.97 -11.23 -5.72
C SER A 129 5.95 -10.10 -6.00
N LYS A 130 5.39 -8.91 -6.15
CA LYS A 130 6.17 -7.67 -6.27
C LYS A 130 5.93 -6.77 -5.08
N SER A 131 6.97 -6.08 -4.67
CA SER A 131 6.90 -5.11 -3.57
C SER A 131 7.57 -3.82 -3.97
N PHE A 132 6.84 -2.72 -3.87
CA PHE A 132 7.34 -1.38 -4.20
C PHE A 132 7.28 -0.47 -2.98
N VAL A 133 8.27 0.41 -2.86
CA VAL A 133 8.25 1.48 -1.89
C VAL A 133 7.93 2.78 -2.62
N ILE A 134 6.80 3.40 -2.28
CA ILE A 134 6.36 4.67 -2.85
C ILE A 134 6.67 5.80 -1.87
N THR A 135 7.40 6.81 -2.32
CA THR A 135 7.89 7.88 -1.45
C THR A 135 8.04 9.24 -2.14
N LEU A 136 8.21 10.29 -1.35
CA LEU A 136 8.60 11.63 -1.81
C LEU A 136 10.08 11.94 -1.48
N ASP A 137 10.79 11.00 -0.86
CA ASP A 137 12.17 11.16 -0.37
C ASP A 137 13.20 10.89 -1.48
N THR A 138 13.41 11.91 -2.33
CA THR A 138 14.33 11.87 -3.48
C THR A 138 15.75 11.44 -3.10
N ASP A 139 16.30 12.01 -2.03
CA ASP A 139 17.70 11.73 -1.63
C ASP A 139 17.86 10.32 -1.08
N SER A 140 16.87 9.80 -0.36
CA SER A 140 16.91 8.40 0.05
C SER A 140 16.83 7.46 -1.14
N VAL A 141 15.91 7.69 -2.09
CA VAL A 141 15.80 6.86 -3.30
C VAL A 141 17.11 6.87 -4.10
N ARG A 142 17.71 8.05 -4.32
CA ARG A 142 19.01 8.17 -5.01
C ARG A 142 20.09 7.32 -4.35
N ARG A 143 20.22 7.37 -3.02
CA ARG A 143 21.21 6.55 -2.29
C ARG A 143 21.00 5.05 -2.51
N ARG A 144 19.75 4.57 -2.52
CA ARG A 144 19.46 3.13 -2.68
C ARG A 144 19.63 2.65 -4.11
N ARG A 145 19.64 3.56 -5.08
CA ARG A 145 20.00 3.23 -6.47
C ARG A 145 21.50 3.08 -6.68
N VAL A 146 22.33 3.67 -5.80
CA VAL A 146 23.80 3.50 -5.85
C VAL A 146 24.19 2.10 -5.39
N ASP A 147 23.53 1.58 -4.36
CA ASP A 147 23.69 0.20 -3.90
C ASP A 147 22.35 -0.54 -3.84
N PRO A 148 21.87 -1.05 -4.99
CA PRO A 148 20.62 -1.81 -5.05
C PRO A 148 20.67 -3.13 -4.29
N SER A 149 21.88 -3.63 -3.96
CA SER A 149 22.05 -4.95 -3.33
C SER A 149 21.60 -4.99 -1.88
N GLU A 150 21.43 -3.82 -1.24
CA GLU A 150 20.93 -3.70 0.12
C GLU A 150 19.45 -4.10 0.28
N ALA A 151 18.67 -4.08 -0.81
CA ALA A 151 17.25 -4.46 -0.79
C ALA A 151 17.07 -5.87 -1.39
N MET A 152 16.56 -6.80 -0.58
CA MET A 152 16.39 -8.20 -0.98
C MET A 152 14.99 -8.49 -1.52
N GLY A 153 13.97 -7.92 -0.87
CA GLY A 153 12.56 -8.15 -1.16
C GLY A 153 12.00 -7.13 -2.14
N ILE A 154 12.37 -5.85 -1.99
CA ILE A 154 11.82 -4.73 -2.74
C ILE A 154 12.23 -4.78 -4.21
N ASN A 155 11.24 -4.64 -5.10
CA ASN A 155 11.43 -4.56 -6.55
C ASN A 155 11.74 -3.15 -7.04
N GLY A 156 11.35 -2.12 -6.30
CA GLY A 156 11.64 -0.74 -6.70
C GLY A 156 11.31 0.31 -5.66
N PHE A 157 12.14 1.35 -5.64
CA PHE A 157 11.89 2.61 -4.94
C PHE A 157 11.37 3.65 -5.94
N ILE A 158 10.14 4.09 -5.73
CA ILE A 158 9.36 4.90 -6.67
C ILE A 158 9.12 6.30 -6.09
N LEU A 159 9.49 7.33 -6.83
CA LEU A 159 9.18 8.71 -6.48
C LEU A 159 7.75 9.08 -6.93
N ALA A 160 6.89 9.33 -5.95
CA ALA A 160 5.44 9.48 -6.13
C ALA A 160 5.04 10.73 -6.92
N ASP A 161 5.87 11.77 -6.93
CA ASP A 161 5.64 13.04 -7.62
C ASP A 161 6.34 13.12 -8.99
N THR A 162 6.86 11.99 -9.48
CA THR A 162 7.56 11.85 -10.77
C THR A 162 6.91 10.82 -11.68
N ASP A 163 7.32 10.77 -12.94
CA ASP A 163 6.82 9.81 -13.94
C ASP A 163 7.09 8.34 -13.59
N GLU A 164 7.94 8.08 -12.60
CA GLU A 164 8.16 6.75 -12.03
C GLU A 164 6.86 6.17 -11.46
N LEU A 165 6.03 6.99 -10.80
CA LEU A 165 4.73 6.55 -10.31
C LEU A 165 3.81 6.17 -11.48
N ASP A 166 3.79 6.97 -12.54
CA ASP A 166 2.96 6.69 -13.71
C ASP A 166 3.35 5.34 -14.34
N LYS A 167 4.66 5.09 -14.49
CA LYS A 167 5.21 3.85 -15.05
C LYS A 167 4.86 2.62 -14.21
N VAL A 168 5.03 2.68 -12.88
CA VAL A 168 4.72 1.52 -12.03
C VAL A 168 3.22 1.24 -12.00
N LEU A 169 2.38 2.27 -12.04
CA LEU A 169 0.93 2.07 -12.11
C LEU A 169 0.49 1.55 -13.49
N ASP A 170 1.13 1.96 -14.58
CA ASP A 170 0.93 1.38 -15.91
C ASP A 170 1.34 -0.11 -15.94
N GLU A 171 2.46 -0.47 -15.31
CA GLU A 171 2.89 -1.86 -15.15
C GLU A 171 1.85 -2.68 -14.36
N ILE A 172 1.43 -2.18 -13.20
CA ILE A 172 0.45 -2.86 -12.34
C ILE A 172 -0.88 -3.06 -13.07
N ARG A 173 -1.34 -2.08 -13.83
CA ARG A 173 -2.57 -2.15 -14.63
C ARG A 173 -2.50 -3.22 -15.74
N GLY A 174 -1.29 -3.63 -16.14
CA GLY A 174 -1.10 -4.70 -17.12
C GLY A 174 -1.44 -6.09 -16.59
N TYR A 175 -1.63 -6.25 -15.28
CA TYR A 175 -1.97 -7.53 -14.66
C TYR A 175 -3.48 -7.76 -14.54
N GLN A 176 -3.87 -9.03 -14.42
CA GLN A 176 -5.23 -9.45 -14.06
C GLN A 176 -5.44 -9.23 -12.57
N ILE A 177 -6.06 -8.09 -12.23
CA ILE A 177 -6.37 -7.69 -10.86
C ILE A 177 -7.76 -8.19 -10.46
N GLU A 178 -7.85 -8.87 -9.32
CA GLU A 178 -9.11 -9.38 -8.78
C GLU A 178 -9.13 -9.43 -7.26
N LEU A 179 -10.27 -9.79 -6.67
CA LEU A 179 -10.35 -10.05 -5.23
C LEU A 179 -9.48 -11.25 -4.87
N SER A 180 -8.78 -11.18 -3.74
CA SER A 180 -8.10 -12.32 -3.15
C SER A 180 -9.09 -13.46 -2.90
N PRO A 181 -8.75 -14.71 -3.22
CA PRO A 181 -9.56 -15.86 -2.86
C PRO A 181 -9.59 -16.06 -1.34
N THR A 182 -10.64 -16.75 -0.87
CA THR A 182 -10.67 -17.30 0.49
C THR A 182 -9.70 -18.47 0.59
N VAL A 183 -8.96 -18.53 1.69
CA VAL A 183 -7.96 -19.58 1.92
C VAL A 183 -8.43 -20.51 3.03
N GLU A 184 -8.56 -21.80 2.73
CA GLU A 184 -8.77 -22.85 3.74
C GLU A 184 -7.45 -23.17 4.44
N VAL A 185 -7.47 -23.18 5.78
CA VAL A 185 -6.26 -23.45 6.60
C VAL A 185 -5.87 -24.93 6.53
N VAL A 186 -6.85 -25.82 6.46
CA VAL A 186 -6.66 -27.26 6.33
C VAL A 186 -7.68 -27.79 5.35
N SER A 187 -7.21 -28.39 4.26
CA SER A 187 -8.04 -29.13 3.31
C SER A 187 -7.62 -30.59 3.31
N SER A 188 -8.61 -31.50 3.27
CA SER A 188 -8.36 -32.94 3.21
C SER A 188 -9.49 -33.63 2.46
N SER A 189 -9.15 -34.64 1.65
CA SER A 189 -10.14 -35.52 1.03
C SER A 189 -10.78 -36.49 2.03
N VAL A 190 -10.13 -36.70 3.18
CA VAL A 190 -10.63 -37.57 4.26
C VAL A 190 -10.32 -36.93 5.61
N VAL A 191 -11.35 -36.66 6.39
CA VAL A 191 -11.21 -36.24 7.78
C VAL A 191 -11.53 -37.44 8.66
N ILE A 192 -10.53 -37.93 9.40
CA ILE A 192 -10.73 -39.02 10.35
C ILE A 192 -11.08 -38.41 11.70
N THR A 193 -12.22 -38.79 12.23
CA THR A 193 -12.70 -38.39 13.54
C THR A 193 -12.95 -39.62 14.40
N SER A 194 -13.13 -39.41 15.71
CA SER A 194 -13.57 -40.47 16.63
C SER A 194 -14.89 -41.14 16.21
N GLU A 195 -15.65 -40.51 15.32
CA GLU A 195 -16.96 -40.98 14.87
C GLU A 195 -16.86 -41.87 13.62
N ASN A 196 -15.84 -41.70 12.78
CA ASN A 196 -15.75 -42.39 11.50
C ASN A 196 -14.52 -43.31 11.34
N TYR A 197 -13.60 -43.31 12.31
CA TYR A 197 -12.39 -44.15 12.21
C TYR A 197 -12.73 -45.64 12.07
N SER A 198 -13.73 -46.12 12.80
CA SER A 198 -14.14 -47.53 12.80
C SER A 198 -14.64 -47.96 11.42
N GLN A 199 -15.43 -47.13 10.74
CA GLN A 199 -15.98 -47.44 9.41
C GLN A 199 -14.92 -47.52 8.31
N ARG A 200 -13.74 -46.93 8.55
CA ARG A 200 -12.63 -46.90 7.58
C ARG A 200 -11.64 -48.04 7.77
N TYR A 201 -11.48 -48.52 9.00
CA TYR A 201 -10.45 -49.50 9.39
C TYR A 201 -11.02 -50.82 9.91
N SER A 202 -12.33 -51.05 9.76
CA SER A 202 -13.00 -52.34 9.99
C SER A 202 -13.52 -52.86 8.65
#